data_AF-A0A3B4ZU11-F1
#
_entry.id   AF-A0A3B4ZU11-F1
#
_cell.length_a   1.000
_cell.length_b   1.000
_cell.length_c   1.000
_cell.angle_alpha   90.00
_cell.angle_beta   90.00
_cell.angle_gamma   90.00
#
_symmetry.space_group_name_H-M   'P 1'
#
loop_
_entity.id
_entity.type
_entity.pdbx_description
1 polymer ?
#
loop_
_entity_poly.entity_id
_entity_poly.type
_entity_poly.pdbx_seq_one_letter_code
_entity_poly.pdbx_strand_id
1 'polypeptide(L)'
;QFKRQNKDYEKTKARIMEIANYVDKFYRALNIRVPLIGLEVWTDRDQCIITEEPNATLWSFLQWRQKLKSRKKHDNAQLLTGVIFKGTTIGMAPLEGMCSLENSGGINVDHSELSIGAAATMAHEIGHNFGMSHDHDGCCVEATAEQGGCVMAAATGKRDLDSYFQKGGGMCLYNMPNMKDLVGGKKCGNGFVEDGEECDCGEPDECTNDCCNANNCTLKEEAQCAHGVCCEGCKVRHTHTHSRTHKLMCRQRGVGGSSPRLQ
;
A
#
# COMPACT_ATOMS: atom_id res chain seq x y z
N GLN A 1 13.42 -11.91 11.24
CA GLN A 1 11.99 -12.20 11.46
C GLN A 1 11.68 -13.67 11.70
N PHE A 2 12.01 -14.58 10.76
CA PHE A 2 11.70 -16.01 10.86
C PHE A 2 12.12 -16.68 12.19
N LYS A 3 13.33 -16.38 12.69
CA LYS A 3 13.80 -16.86 14.00
C LYS A 3 12.94 -16.37 15.17
N ARG A 4 12.44 -15.12 15.12
CA ARG A 4 11.58 -14.53 16.15
C ARG A 4 10.20 -15.19 16.20
N GLN A 5 9.73 -15.69 15.06
CA GLN A 5 8.51 -16.48 14.95
C GLN A 5 8.78 -17.99 15.13
N ASN A 6 9.78 -18.36 15.94
CA ASN A 6 10.13 -19.75 16.24
C ASN A 6 10.44 -20.63 15.01
N LYS A 7 10.94 -20.02 13.92
CA LYS A 7 11.18 -20.69 12.63
C LYS A 7 9.91 -21.31 12.02
N ASP A 8 8.76 -20.71 12.29
CA ASP A 8 7.50 -21.08 11.67
C ASP A 8 7.22 -20.15 10.48
N TYR A 9 7.21 -20.74 9.28
CA TYR A 9 7.03 -20.00 8.03
C TYR A 9 5.60 -19.46 7.90
N GLU A 10 4.60 -20.27 8.22
CA GLU A 10 3.19 -19.87 8.10
C GLU A 10 2.84 -18.81 9.13
N LYS A 11 3.33 -18.93 10.37
CA LYS A 11 3.18 -17.88 11.39
C LYS A 11 3.85 -16.58 10.97
N THR A 12 5.05 -16.67 10.38
CA THR A 12 5.77 -15.48 9.85
C THR A 12 4.99 -14.82 8.73
N LYS A 13 4.50 -15.61 7.77
CA LYS A 13 3.71 -15.14 6.64
C LYS A 13 2.41 -14.50 7.09
N ALA A 14 1.66 -15.15 7.98
CA ALA A 14 0.41 -14.63 8.54
C ALA A 14 0.59 -13.25 9.20
N ARG A 15 1.65 -13.10 10.00
CA ARG A 15 1.99 -11.82 10.62
C ARG A 15 2.30 -10.72 9.60
N ILE A 16 3.09 -11.02 8.57
CA ILE A 16 3.43 -10.04 7.52
C ILE A 16 2.17 -9.64 6.75
N MET A 17 1.27 -10.58 6.44
CA MET A 17 -0.01 -10.29 5.78
C MET A 17 -0.90 -9.40 6.66
N GLU A 18 -0.96 -9.65 7.96
CA GLU A 18 -1.72 -8.81 8.89
C GLU A 18 -1.18 -7.37 8.94
N ILE A 19 0.16 -7.22 9.01
CA ILE A 19 0.83 -5.91 8.95
C ILE A 19 0.47 -5.19 7.64
N ALA A 20 0.55 -5.86 6.50
CA ALA A 20 0.23 -5.28 5.20
C ALA A 20 -1.24 -4.83 5.10
N ASN A 21 -2.17 -5.59 5.69
CA ASN A 21 -3.59 -5.23 5.74
C ASN A 21 -3.82 -3.94 6.54
N TYR A 22 -3.14 -3.76 7.68
CA TYR A 22 -3.19 -2.50 8.43
C TYR A 22 -2.60 -1.34 7.62
N VAL A 23 -1.50 -1.56 6.90
CA VAL A 23 -0.90 -0.53 6.02
C VAL A 23 -1.88 -0.10 4.93
N ASP A 24 -2.53 -1.04 4.21
CA ASP A 24 -3.58 -0.68 3.23
C ASP A 24 -4.70 0.14 3.91
N LYS A 25 -5.15 -0.28 5.10
CA LYS A 25 -6.17 0.44 5.86
C LYS A 25 -5.77 1.89 6.19
N PHE A 26 -4.54 2.14 6.59
CA PHE A 26 -4.05 3.51 6.87
C PHE A 26 -4.06 4.38 5.61
N TYR A 27 -3.65 3.83 4.47
CA TYR A 27 -3.56 4.58 3.20
C TYR A 27 -4.91 4.80 2.50
N ARG A 28 -5.95 4.00 2.82
CA ARG A 28 -7.32 4.24 2.32
C ARG A 28 -7.82 5.63 2.66
N ALA A 29 -7.50 6.16 3.84
CA ALA A 29 -7.87 7.52 4.26
C ALA A 29 -7.24 8.61 3.37
N LEU A 30 -6.14 8.29 2.66
CA LEU A 30 -5.46 9.15 1.70
C LEU A 30 -5.83 8.82 0.25
N ASN A 31 -6.86 7.99 0.04
CA ASN A 31 -7.29 7.49 -1.27
C ASN A 31 -6.17 6.74 -2.03
N ILE A 32 -5.29 6.05 -1.29
CA ILE A 32 -4.24 5.19 -1.84
C ILE A 32 -4.54 3.75 -1.41
N ARG A 33 -4.36 2.80 -2.33
CA ARG A 33 -4.46 1.38 -2.03
C ARG A 33 -3.09 0.74 -2.02
N VAL A 34 -2.84 -0.22 -1.13
CA VAL A 34 -1.53 -0.88 -0.95
C VAL A 34 -1.69 -2.40 -1.11
N PRO A 35 -1.91 -2.90 -2.33
CA PRO A 35 -1.96 -4.34 -2.59
C PRO A 35 -0.60 -5.00 -2.32
N LEU A 36 -0.57 -6.03 -1.47
CA LEU A 36 0.62 -6.86 -1.30
C LEU A 36 0.77 -7.83 -2.49
N ILE A 37 1.65 -7.51 -3.45
CA ILE A 37 1.86 -8.34 -4.65
C ILE A 37 3.09 -9.27 -4.58
N GLY A 38 3.78 -9.28 -3.44
CA GLY A 38 4.97 -10.10 -3.20
C GLY A 38 5.30 -10.20 -1.72
N LEU A 39 5.70 -11.39 -1.29
CA LEU A 39 6.13 -11.67 0.08
C LEU A 39 7.29 -12.67 0.01
N GLU A 40 8.48 -12.27 0.47
CA GLU A 40 9.64 -13.14 0.60
C GLU A 40 10.03 -13.28 2.08
N VAL A 41 10.03 -14.52 2.61
CA VAL A 41 10.57 -14.83 3.94
C VAL A 41 11.94 -15.46 3.78
N TRP A 42 12.97 -14.81 4.31
CA TRP A 42 14.33 -15.34 4.27
C TRP A 42 14.54 -16.38 5.39
N THR A 43 14.33 -17.66 5.07
CA THR A 43 14.42 -18.77 6.04
C THR A 43 15.84 -19.25 6.30
N ASP A 44 16.68 -19.23 5.26
CA ASP A 44 18.02 -19.83 5.30
C ASP A 44 19.10 -18.80 5.68
N ARG A 45 19.13 -17.69 4.93
CA ARG A 45 20.04 -16.56 5.17
C ARG A 45 19.41 -15.25 4.68
N ASP A 46 19.83 -14.15 5.30
CA ASP A 46 19.46 -12.82 4.87
C ASP A 46 20.02 -12.53 3.46
N GLN A 47 19.24 -11.87 2.62
CA GLN A 47 19.61 -11.57 1.23
C GLN A 47 20.29 -10.20 1.07
N CYS A 48 20.28 -9.40 2.13
CA CYS A 48 21.07 -8.19 2.29
C CYS A 48 21.74 -8.20 3.68
N ILE A 49 22.64 -7.24 3.91
CA ILE A 49 23.29 -7.06 5.20
C ILE A 49 22.30 -6.35 6.13
N ILE A 50 21.96 -7.00 7.24
CA ILE A 50 21.14 -6.43 8.31
C ILE A 50 22.01 -6.31 9.56
N THR A 51 22.16 -5.09 10.07
CA THR A 51 22.92 -4.78 11.29
C THR A 51 22.12 -3.87 12.22
N GLU A 52 22.66 -3.55 13.39
CA GLU A 52 22.07 -2.56 14.28
C GLU A 52 22.21 -1.11 13.77
N GLU A 53 22.95 -0.89 12.67
CA GLU A 53 23.12 0.42 12.04
C GLU A 53 22.04 0.61 10.95
N PRO A 54 21.06 1.51 11.15
CA PRO A 54 19.90 1.61 10.26
C PRO A 54 20.30 2.10 8.85
N ASN A 55 21.20 3.08 8.75
CA ASN A 55 21.68 3.59 7.46
C ASN A 55 22.34 2.49 6.60
N ALA A 56 23.20 1.66 7.22
CA ALA A 56 23.88 0.57 6.51
C ALA A 56 22.89 -0.51 6.06
N THR A 57 21.93 -0.84 6.91
CA THR A 57 20.87 -1.80 6.60
C THR A 57 19.96 -1.31 5.47
N LEU A 58 19.54 -0.04 5.50
CA LEU A 58 18.70 0.57 4.47
C LEU A 58 19.40 0.54 3.12
N TRP A 59 20.67 0.97 3.09
CA TRP A 59 21.45 0.98 1.86
C TRP A 59 21.62 -0.42 1.27
N SER A 60 21.94 -1.42 2.10
CA SER A 60 22.09 -2.80 1.64
C SER A 60 20.76 -3.38 1.13
N PHE A 61 19.64 -3.07 1.80
CA PHE A 61 18.32 -3.49 1.37
C PHE A 61 17.89 -2.86 0.04
N LEU A 62 18.10 -1.56 -0.15
CA LEU A 62 17.76 -0.87 -1.39
C LEU A 62 18.58 -1.40 -2.58
N GLN A 63 19.86 -1.74 -2.38
CA GLN A 63 20.66 -2.42 -3.41
C GLN A 63 20.13 -3.81 -3.77
N TRP A 64 19.69 -4.57 -2.76
CA TRP A 64 19.05 -5.85 -3.00
C TRP A 64 17.73 -5.68 -3.77
N ARG A 65 16.91 -4.70 -3.40
CA ARG A 65 15.63 -4.38 -4.07
C ARG A 65 15.83 -4.04 -5.55
N GLN A 66 16.86 -3.29 -5.91
CA GLN A 66 17.18 -3.00 -7.31
C GLN A 66 17.32 -4.29 -8.14
N LYS A 67 17.94 -5.34 -7.57
CA LYS A 67 18.06 -6.67 -8.19
C LYS A 67 16.75 -7.46 -8.13
N LEU A 68 15.93 -7.28 -7.09
CA LEU A 68 14.58 -7.87 -7.04
C LEU A 68 13.71 -7.34 -8.18
N LYS A 69 13.80 -6.05 -8.50
CA LYS A 69 12.94 -5.40 -9.51
C LYS A 69 13.07 -6.00 -10.91
N SER A 70 14.22 -6.61 -11.24
CA SER A 70 14.40 -7.33 -12.51
C SER A 70 13.69 -8.67 -12.56
N ARG A 71 13.42 -9.31 -11.41
CA ARG A 71 12.73 -10.59 -11.28
C ARG A 71 11.23 -10.43 -11.04
N LYS A 72 10.84 -9.40 -10.28
CA LYS A 72 9.45 -9.12 -9.89
C LYS A 72 9.20 -7.63 -9.98
N LYS A 73 8.29 -7.23 -10.86
CA LYS A 73 7.86 -5.82 -10.98
C LYS A 73 7.05 -5.43 -9.74
N HIS A 74 7.42 -4.32 -9.14
CA HIS A 74 6.78 -3.71 -7.97
C HIS A 74 7.19 -2.22 -7.92
N ASP A 75 6.41 -1.42 -7.20
CA ASP A 75 6.60 0.02 -7.05
C ASP A 75 7.47 0.32 -5.83
N ASN A 76 7.26 -0.39 -4.72
CA ASN A 76 7.96 -0.20 -3.44
C ASN A 76 8.26 -1.53 -2.74
N ALA A 77 9.27 -1.57 -1.88
CA ALA A 77 9.53 -2.75 -1.04
C ALA A 77 9.90 -2.33 0.38
N GLN A 78 9.38 -3.03 1.37
CA GLN A 78 9.63 -2.77 2.78
C GLN A 78 10.28 -3.99 3.43
N LEU A 79 11.41 -3.80 4.10
CA LEU A 79 12.04 -4.84 4.92
C LEU A 79 11.44 -4.83 6.32
N LEU A 80 10.91 -5.97 6.77
CA LEU A 80 10.52 -6.17 8.17
C LEU A 80 11.61 -7.01 8.88
N THR A 81 12.30 -6.41 9.84
CA THR A 81 13.40 -7.04 10.57
C THR A 81 13.09 -7.26 12.05
N GLY A 82 13.67 -8.32 12.61
CA GLY A 82 13.67 -8.57 14.05
C GLY A 82 14.93 -8.04 14.74
N VAL A 83 15.87 -7.47 13.99
CA VAL A 83 17.06 -6.80 14.53
C VAL A 83 16.63 -5.45 15.08
N ILE A 84 17.10 -5.12 16.27
CA ILE A 84 16.84 -3.83 16.93
C ILE A 84 17.98 -2.88 16.54
N PHE A 85 17.65 -1.73 15.97
CA PHE A 85 18.65 -0.73 15.61
C PHE A 85 19.14 0.05 16.84
N LYS A 86 20.34 0.62 16.75
CA LYS A 86 20.88 1.48 17.81
C LYS A 86 20.08 2.76 17.97
N GLY A 87 20.00 3.25 19.20
CA GLY A 87 19.28 4.47 19.54
C GLY A 87 17.77 4.24 19.60
N THR A 88 17.00 5.18 19.09
CA THR A 88 15.53 5.17 19.12
C THR A 88 14.90 4.90 17.75
N THR A 89 15.71 4.58 16.73
CA THR A 89 15.25 4.36 15.37
C THR A 89 14.57 3.01 15.24
N ILE A 90 13.29 3.00 14.86
CA ILE A 90 12.49 1.78 14.63
C ILE A 90 12.13 1.58 13.14
N GLY A 91 12.44 2.56 12.30
CA GLY A 91 12.25 2.51 10.85
C GLY A 91 13.15 3.52 10.16
N MET A 92 13.35 3.35 8.85
CA MET A 92 14.04 4.33 8.01
C MET A 92 13.71 4.16 6.53
N ALA A 93 13.45 5.27 5.84
CA ALA A 93 13.21 5.30 4.40
C ALA A 93 13.70 6.62 3.76
N PRO A 94 14.02 6.62 2.45
CA PRO A 94 14.32 7.84 1.71
C PRO A 94 13.08 8.72 1.51
N LEU A 95 13.25 10.03 1.68
CA LEU A 95 12.22 11.02 1.34
C LEU A 95 12.02 11.10 -0.18
N GLU A 96 10.77 11.24 -0.63
CA GLU A 96 10.39 11.35 -2.06
C GLU A 96 10.86 10.15 -2.93
N GLY A 97 11.16 9.02 -2.29
CA GLY A 97 11.73 7.83 -2.95
C GLY A 97 10.75 7.02 -3.81
N MET A 98 9.44 7.25 -3.73
CA MET A 98 8.42 6.41 -4.37
C MET A 98 8.64 6.27 -5.88
N CYS A 99 8.41 5.07 -6.42
CA CYS A 99 8.66 4.68 -7.83
C CYS A 99 10.13 4.68 -8.28
N SER A 100 11.05 5.30 -7.53
CA SER A 100 12.48 5.29 -7.84
C SER A 100 13.02 3.86 -7.95
N LEU A 101 13.91 3.63 -8.92
CA LEU A 101 14.64 2.38 -9.03
C LEU A 101 15.48 2.13 -7.78
N GLU A 102 16.12 3.17 -7.24
CA GLU A 102 17.11 3.05 -6.17
C GLU A 102 16.50 3.25 -4.79
N ASN A 103 15.50 4.14 -4.65
CA ASN A 103 15.09 4.68 -3.35
C ASN A 103 13.67 4.31 -2.91
N SER A 104 12.88 3.60 -3.72
CA SER A 104 11.49 3.27 -3.38
C SER A 104 11.42 2.06 -2.44
N GLY A 105 11.67 2.30 -1.16
CA GLY A 105 11.56 1.31 -0.11
C GLY A 105 11.99 1.84 1.25
N GLY A 106 11.93 0.97 2.25
CA GLY A 106 12.27 1.29 3.64
C GLY A 106 12.56 0.04 4.47
N ILE A 107 13.05 0.26 5.68
CA ILE A 107 13.33 -0.78 6.68
C ILE A 107 12.52 -0.51 7.94
N ASN A 108 12.00 -1.55 8.57
CA ASN A 108 11.07 -1.47 9.69
C ASN A 108 11.40 -2.54 10.73
N VAL A 109 11.50 -2.14 11.99
CA VAL A 109 11.67 -3.05 13.11
C VAL A 109 10.32 -3.59 13.53
N ASP A 110 10.21 -4.91 13.67
CA ASP A 110 9.03 -5.57 14.24
C ASP A 110 9.01 -5.42 15.77
N HIS A 111 8.77 -4.21 16.27
CA HIS A 111 9.03 -3.86 17.68
C HIS A 111 7.91 -4.25 18.67
N SER A 112 6.69 -4.45 18.20
CA SER A 112 5.50 -4.73 19.02
C SER A 112 4.96 -6.12 18.78
N GLU A 113 4.39 -6.79 19.78
CA GLU A 113 3.69 -8.06 19.55
C GLU A 113 2.40 -7.88 18.73
N LEU A 114 1.76 -6.71 18.84
CA LEU A 114 0.60 -6.35 18.03
C LEU A 114 1.04 -5.88 16.63
N SER A 115 0.49 -6.50 15.59
CA SER A 115 0.82 -6.20 14.18
C SER A 115 0.60 -4.74 13.80
N ILE A 116 -0.37 -4.06 14.43
CA ILE A 116 -0.65 -2.64 14.20
C ILE A 116 0.56 -1.73 14.52
N GLY A 117 1.40 -2.10 15.50
CA GLY A 117 2.56 -1.30 15.89
C GLY A 117 3.65 -1.29 14.81
N ALA A 118 3.95 -2.47 14.23
CA ALA A 118 4.86 -2.58 13.11
C ALA A 118 4.27 -2.00 11.82
N ALA A 119 2.95 -2.12 11.62
CA ALA A 119 2.25 -1.52 10.49
C ALA A 119 2.28 0.00 10.52
N ALA A 120 2.13 0.62 11.69
CA ALA A 120 2.24 2.08 11.83
C ALA A 120 3.63 2.58 11.44
N THR A 121 4.69 1.89 11.88
CA THR A 121 6.06 2.19 11.45
C THR A 121 6.23 2.01 9.94
N MET A 122 5.75 0.90 9.37
CA MET A 122 5.83 0.68 7.93
C MET A 122 5.08 1.73 7.11
N ALA A 123 3.90 2.15 7.56
CA ALA A 123 3.15 3.23 6.94
C ALA A 123 3.88 4.58 7.09
N HIS A 124 4.55 4.83 8.22
CA HIS A 124 5.39 6.01 8.40
C HIS A 124 6.51 6.06 7.36
N GLU A 125 7.24 4.95 7.19
CA GLU A 125 8.35 4.88 6.23
C GLU A 125 7.89 4.96 4.76
N ILE A 126 6.73 4.39 4.43
CA ILE A 126 6.11 4.61 3.11
C ILE A 126 5.70 6.09 2.94
N GLY A 127 5.30 6.77 4.01
CA GLY A 127 4.99 8.20 4.04
C GLY A 127 6.19 9.05 3.60
N HIS A 128 7.38 8.74 4.13
CA HIS A 128 8.63 9.34 3.65
C HIS A 128 8.84 9.11 2.15
N ASN A 129 8.61 7.89 1.65
CA ASN A 129 8.73 7.64 0.20
C ASN A 129 7.76 8.50 -0.62
N PHE A 130 6.58 8.84 -0.08
CA PHE A 130 5.62 9.79 -0.67
C PHE A 130 5.98 11.27 -0.48
N GLY A 131 7.09 11.58 0.17
CA GLY A 131 7.55 12.96 0.41
C GLY A 131 6.97 13.62 1.68
N MET A 132 6.26 12.87 2.53
CA MET A 132 5.75 13.39 3.79
C MET A 132 6.89 13.60 4.78
N SER A 133 6.99 14.80 5.35
CA SER A 133 7.95 15.08 6.43
C SER A 133 7.36 14.75 7.80
N HIS A 134 8.22 14.67 8.83
CA HIS A 134 7.76 14.50 10.21
C HIS A 134 6.84 15.64 10.67
N ASP A 135 6.00 15.33 11.64
CA ASP A 135 5.17 16.27 12.40
C ASP A 135 6.03 17.42 12.97
N HIS A 136 5.51 18.64 12.89
CA HIS A 136 6.07 19.80 13.59
C HIS A 136 5.11 20.21 14.72
N ASP A 137 5.60 20.97 15.71
CA ASP A 137 4.81 21.44 16.84
C ASP A 137 3.48 22.08 16.40
N GLY A 138 2.37 21.57 16.93
CA GLY A 138 1.00 22.02 16.60
C GLY A 138 0.29 21.24 15.48
N CYS A 139 0.97 20.30 14.81
CA CYS A 139 0.32 19.30 13.96
C CYS A 139 -0.08 18.07 14.79
N CYS A 140 -1.14 17.36 14.38
CA CYS A 140 -1.75 16.26 15.15
C CYS A 140 -2.60 16.67 16.37
N VAL A 141 -3.14 17.89 16.40
CA VAL A 141 -4.09 18.33 17.46
C VAL A 141 -5.45 17.60 17.43
N GLU A 142 -5.78 16.98 16.31
CA GLU A 142 -7.07 16.28 16.10
C GLU A 142 -7.07 14.83 16.61
N ALA A 143 -5.89 14.26 16.91
CA ALA A 143 -5.75 12.88 17.37
C ALA A 143 -4.96 12.84 18.67
N THR A 144 -5.62 12.35 19.72
CA THR A 144 -4.99 12.10 21.03
C THR A 144 -4.09 10.87 20.98
N ALA A 145 -3.17 10.75 21.94
CA ALA A 145 -2.35 9.54 22.08
C ALA A 145 -3.21 8.30 22.33
N GLU A 146 -4.32 8.44 23.04
CA GLU A 146 -5.30 7.36 23.27
C GLU A 146 -6.01 6.91 21.99
N GLN A 147 -6.11 7.78 20.98
CA GLN A 147 -6.65 7.47 19.65
C GLN A 147 -5.60 6.85 18.71
N GLY A 148 -4.38 6.61 19.19
CA GLY A 148 -3.27 6.05 18.40
C GLY A 148 -2.36 7.09 17.75
N GLY A 149 -2.62 8.39 17.94
CA GLY A 149 -1.82 9.48 17.37
C GLY A 149 -1.85 9.54 15.84
N CYS A 150 -0.92 10.30 15.26
CA CYS A 150 -0.76 10.41 13.81
C CYS A 150 0.42 9.57 13.32
N VAL A 151 0.30 9.00 12.12
CA VAL A 151 1.40 8.26 11.48
C VAL A 151 2.52 9.22 11.04
N MET A 152 2.18 10.39 10.49
CA MET A 152 3.09 11.43 9.93
C MET A 152 2.65 12.88 10.20
N ALA A 153 1.60 13.12 10.99
CA ALA A 153 0.65 14.27 10.96
C ALA A 153 -0.33 14.27 9.77
N ALA A 154 -1.62 14.10 10.08
CA ALA A 154 -2.69 13.97 9.09
C ALA A 154 -2.91 15.21 8.19
N ALA A 155 -2.70 16.43 8.71
CA ALA A 155 -2.97 17.68 7.98
C ALA A 155 -1.77 18.21 7.15
N THR A 156 -0.53 17.92 7.55
CA THR A 156 0.69 18.24 6.79
C THR A 156 1.02 17.14 5.79
N GLY A 157 0.93 15.87 6.19
CA GLY A 157 1.21 14.73 5.32
C GLY A 157 0.35 14.71 4.07
N LYS A 158 -0.92 15.14 4.15
CA LYS A 158 -1.77 15.27 2.96
C LYS A 158 -1.30 16.37 2.00
N ARG A 159 -0.86 17.53 2.53
CA ARG A 159 -0.33 18.63 1.70
C ARG A 159 0.99 18.25 1.02
N ASP A 160 1.86 17.57 1.75
CA ASP A 160 3.14 17.07 1.22
C ASP A 160 2.90 16.02 0.13
N LEU A 161 1.96 15.09 0.36
CA LEU A 161 1.55 14.09 -0.63
C LEU A 161 0.96 14.73 -1.89
N ASP A 162 0.04 15.69 -1.74
CA ASP A 162 -0.56 16.41 -2.86
C ASP A 162 0.52 17.17 -3.67
N SER A 163 1.45 17.83 -2.97
CA SER A 163 2.62 18.49 -3.58
C SER A 163 3.51 17.50 -4.32
N TYR A 164 3.81 16.34 -3.74
CA TYR A 164 4.60 15.29 -4.36
C TYR A 164 3.97 14.77 -5.65
N PHE A 165 2.66 14.49 -5.66
CA PHE A 165 1.95 14.10 -6.88
C PHE A 165 1.88 15.22 -7.91
N GLN A 166 1.69 16.48 -7.50
CA GLN A 166 1.68 17.63 -8.42
C GLN A 166 3.01 17.84 -9.15
N LYS A 167 4.13 17.51 -8.50
CA LYS A 167 5.47 17.50 -9.13
C LYS A 167 5.70 16.33 -10.08
N GLY A 168 4.74 15.42 -10.23
CA GLY A 168 4.86 14.20 -11.05
C GLY A 168 5.50 13.02 -10.31
N GLY A 169 5.56 13.05 -8.97
CA GLY A 169 5.89 11.89 -8.16
C GLY A 169 4.84 10.78 -8.28
N GLY A 170 5.20 9.53 -7.97
CA GLY A 170 4.21 8.44 -7.88
C GLY A 170 3.61 7.93 -9.20
N MET A 171 4.18 8.28 -10.35
CA MET A 171 3.61 7.90 -11.67
C MET A 171 3.48 6.39 -11.89
N CYS A 172 4.28 5.56 -11.22
CA CYS A 172 4.17 4.11 -11.32
C CYS A 172 2.85 3.56 -10.74
N LEU A 173 2.23 4.26 -9.79
CA LEU A 173 1.11 3.78 -8.98
C LEU A 173 -0.24 3.74 -9.72
N TYR A 174 -0.31 4.31 -10.92
CA TYR A 174 -1.57 4.41 -11.68
C TYR A 174 -1.84 3.20 -12.58
N ASN A 175 -0.90 2.25 -12.65
CA ASN A 175 -1.15 0.96 -13.27
C ASN A 175 -2.10 0.11 -12.39
N MET A 176 -2.62 -0.95 -12.97
CA MET A 176 -3.41 -1.94 -12.25
C MET A 176 -2.49 -3.10 -11.88
N PRO A 177 -2.49 -3.57 -10.62
CA PRO A 177 -1.75 -4.77 -10.25
C PRO A 177 -2.30 -5.97 -11.02
N ASN A 178 -1.43 -6.93 -11.28
CA ASN A 178 -1.87 -8.23 -11.76
C ASN A 178 -2.52 -8.97 -10.60
N MET A 179 -3.84 -9.19 -10.65
CA MET A 179 -4.56 -9.83 -9.54
C MET A 179 -4.06 -11.25 -9.22
N LYS A 180 -3.39 -11.92 -10.17
CA LYS A 180 -2.74 -13.22 -9.93
C LYS A 180 -1.53 -13.13 -8.99
N ASP A 181 -0.99 -11.95 -8.80
CA ASP A 181 0.16 -11.70 -7.95
C ASP A 181 -0.23 -11.32 -6.51
N LEU A 182 -1.52 -11.12 -6.23
CA LEU A 182 -2.00 -10.70 -4.93
C LEU A 182 -1.75 -11.80 -3.88
N VAL A 183 -1.01 -11.43 -2.83
CA VAL A 183 -0.71 -12.31 -1.70
C VAL A 183 -1.93 -12.35 -0.79
N GLY A 184 -2.40 -13.56 -0.46
CA GLY A 184 -3.64 -13.79 0.31
C GLY A 184 -4.78 -14.36 -0.53
N GLY A 185 -4.67 -14.26 -1.85
CA GLY A 185 -5.67 -14.78 -2.78
C GLY A 185 -6.98 -13.98 -2.77
N LYS A 186 -8.00 -14.56 -3.42
CA LYS A 186 -9.28 -13.90 -3.66
C LYS A 186 -10.06 -13.67 -2.37
N LYS A 187 -10.44 -12.43 -2.09
CA LYS A 187 -11.23 -12.10 -0.91
C LYS A 187 -12.13 -10.88 -1.14
N CYS A 188 -13.42 -11.13 -1.22
CA CYS A 188 -14.43 -10.07 -1.19
C CYS A 188 -14.31 -9.18 0.05
N GLY A 189 -14.36 -7.87 -0.16
CA GLY A 189 -14.23 -6.83 0.86
C GLY A 189 -12.79 -6.35 1.05
N ASN A 190 -11.84 -6.90 0.30
CA ASN A 190 -10.47 -6.40 0.29
C ASN A 190 -10.32 -5.15 -0.60
N GLY A 191 -11.38 -4.76 -1.32
CA GLY A 191 -11.45 -3.57 -2.17
C GLY A 191 -10.72 -3.69 -3.51
N PHE A 192 -10.43 -4.91 -3.97
CA PHE A 192 -9.88 -5.20 -5.29
C PHE A 192 -10.85 -6.10 -6.04
N VAL A 193 -11.21 -5.75 -7.27
CA VAL A 193 -12.08 -6.61 -8.08
C VAL A 193 -11.26 -7.78 -8.61
N GLU A 194 -11.49 -8.97 -8.08
CA GLU A 194 -10.78 -10.19 -8.43
C GLU A 194 -11.63 -11.11 -9.34
N ASP A 195 -11.00 -12.13 -9.93
CA ASP A 195 -11.68 -13.08 -10.82
C ASP A 195 -12.86 -13.77 -10.10
N GLY A 196 -14.09 -13.46 -10.51
CA GLY A 196 -15.32 -13.99 -9.90
C GLY A 196 -16.15 -12.93 -9.17
N GLU A 197 -15.61 -11.73 -9.01
CA GLU A 197 -16.30 -10.57 -8.43
C GLU A 197 -16.70 -9.58 -9.53
N GLU A 198 -17.84 -8.92 -9.36
CA GLU A 198 -18.29 -7.87 -10.28
C GLU A 198 -17.91 -6.47 -9.76
N CYS A 199 -17.73 -6.36 -8.45
CA CYS A 199 -17.32 -5.15 -7.76
C CYS A 199 -16.75 -5.50 -6.37
N ASP A 200 -15.82 -4.69 -5.85
CA ASP A 200 -15.41 -4.75 -4.45
C ASP A 200 -15.18 -3.31 -3.95
N CYS A 201 -15.99 -2.92 -2.96
CA CYS A 201 -15.96 -1.58 -2.36
C CYS A 201 -15.39 -1.57 -0.93
N GLY A 202 -14.75 -2.67 -0.50
CA GLY A 202 -14.29 -2.86 0.87
C GLY A 202 -15.29 -3.63 1.73
N GLU A 203 -14.97 -3.72 3.03
CA GLU A 203 -15.83 -4.38 4.03
C GLU A 203 -17.19 -3.65 4.16
N PRO A 204 -18.26 -4.34 4.60
CA PRO A 204 -19.62 -3.77 4.62
C PRO A 204 -19.75 -2.44 5.37
N ASP A 205 -19.01 -2.25 6.46
CA ASP A 205 -19.04 -1.02 7.27
C ASP A 205 -18.30 0.16 6.61
N GLU A 206 -17.43 -0.12 5.62
CA GLU A 206 -16.62 0.88 4.92
C GLU A 206 -17.16 1.19 3.51
N CYS A 207 -18.00 0.32 2.94
CA CYS A 207 -18.48 0.46 1.57
C CYS A 207 -19.51 1.59 1.44
N THR A 208 -19.12 2.66 0.74
CA THR A 208 -20.00 3.78 0.37
C THR A 208 -20.53 3.69 -1.07
N ASN A 209 -20.26 2.60 -1.77
CA ASN A 209 -20.61 2.45 -3.18
C ASN A 209 -22.02 1.87 -3.34
N ASP A 210 -22.97 2.71 -3.70
CA ASP A 210 -24.37 2.28 -3.84
C ASP A 210 -24.60 1.24 -4.94
N CYS A 211 -23.67 1.09 -5.88
CA CYS A 211 -23.77 0.14 -6.99
C CYS A 211 -23.29 -1.27 -6.62
N CYS A 212 -22.57 -1.43 -5.49
CA CYS A 212 -21.93 -2.67 -5.11
C CYS A 212 -22.54 -3.27 -3.84
N ASN A 213 -22.75 -4.59 -3.84
CA ASN A 213 -23.11 -5.32 -2.63
C ASN A 213 -21.83 -5.83 -1.95
N ALA A 214 -21.44 -5.15 -0.87
CA ALA A 214 -20.21 -5.46 -0.13
C ALA A 214 -20.16 -6.87 0.49
N ASN A 215 -21.32 -7.52 0.71
CA ASN A 215 -21.35 -8.83 1.37
C ASN A 215 -20.94 -9.98 0.45
N ASN A 216 -21.07 -9.82 -0.86
CA ASN A 216 -20.85 -10.88 -1.84
C ASN A 216 -20.14 -10.40 -3.11
N CYS A 217 -19.73 -9.13 -3.17
CA CYS A 217 -18.97 -8.54 -4.28
C CYS A 217 -19.67 -8.66 -5.64
N THR A 218 -21.00 -8.60 -5.63
CA THR A 218 -21.84 -8.52 -6.83
C THR A 218 -22.38 -7.12 -7.01
N LEU A 219 -22.69 -6.75 -8.25
CA LEU A 219 -23.44 -5.54 -8.51
C LEU A 219 -24.84 -5.64 -7.87
N LYS A 220 -25.37 -4.52 -7.40
CA LYS A 220 -26.77 -4.44 -6.98
C LYS A 220 -27.69 -4.54 -8.20
N GLU A 221 -28.96 -4.86 -7.97
CA GLU A 221 -29.96 -4.89 -9.04
C GLU A 221 -29.95 -3.57 -9.84
N GLU A 222 -30.05 -3.68 -11.17
CA GLU A 222 -30.00 -2.56 -12.14
C GLU A 222 -28.65 -1.86 -12.32
N ALA A 223 -27.63 -2.17 -11.52
CA ALA A 223 -26.28 -1.64 -11.72
C ALA A 223 -25.57 -2.35 -12.89
N GLN A 224 -24.98 -1.57 -13.79
CA GLN A 224 -24.17 -2.06 -14.92
C GLN A 224 -22.66 -1.95 -14.63
N CYS A 225 -22.30 -1.12 -13.66
CA CYS A 225 -20.95 -0.90 -13.20
C CYS A 225 -20.98 -0.36 -11.78
N ALA A 226 -19.88 -0.54 -11.03
CA ALA A 226 -19.68 0.09 -9.73
C ALA A 226 -18.41 0.96 -9.69
N HIS A 227 -17.46 0.73 -10.57
CA HIS A 227 -16.12 1.29 -10.47
C HIS A 227 -15.59 1.82 -11.81
N GLY A 228 -14.63 2.74 -11.72
CA GLY A 228 -13.89 3.28 -12.85
C GLY A 228 -14.47 4.55 -13.47
N VAL A 229 -13.62 5.27 -14.20
CA VAL A 229 -13.94 6.61 -14.77
C VAL A 229 -15.09 6.63 -15.78
N CYS A 230 -15.51 5.46 -16.28
CA CYS A 230 -16.62 5.32 -17.22
C CYS A 230 -17.94 4.93 -16.53
N CYS A 231 -17.96 4.83 -15.19
CA CYS A 231 -19.15 4.53 -14.41
C CYS A 231 -19.73 5.80 -13.79
N GLU A 232 -20.99 6.11 -14.08
CA GLU A 232 -21.71 7.24 -13.49
C GLU A 232 -23.13 6.81 -13.13
N GLY A 233 -23.52 6.99 -11.86
CA GLY A 233 -24.86 6.59 -11.39
C GLY A 233 -25.16 5.09 -11.64
N CYS A 234 -24.18 4.22 -11.39
CA CYS A 234 -24.25 2.78 -11.62
C CYS A 234 -24.47 2.36 -13.09
N LYS A 235 -24.31 3.28 -14.05
CA LYS A 235 -24.47 3.04 -15.49
C LYS A 235 -23.18 3.36 -16.24
N VAL A 236 -22.93 2.60 -17.30
CA VAL A 236 -21.77 2.85 -18.15
C VAL A 236 -22.04 4.08 -19.02
N ARG A 237 -21.16 5.08 -18.97
CA ARG A 237 -21.27 6.27 -19.83
C ARG A 237 -21.19 5.89 -21.31
N HIS A 238 -22.21 6.23 -22.10
CA HIS A 238 -22.16 6.09 -23.56
C HIS A 238 -21.24 7.16 -24.19
N THR A 239 -20.16 6.70 -24.83
CA THR A 239 -19.06 7.52 -25.32
C THR A 239 -19.37 8.23 -26.66
N HIS A 240 -20.32 9.15 -26.69
CA HIS A 240 -20.53 9.99 -27.88
C HIS A 240 -19.62 11.24 -27.90
N THR A 241 -19.21 11.78 -26.75
CA THR A 241 -18.64 13.14 -26.65
C THR A 241 -17.15 13.24 -26.28
N HIS A 242 -16.43 12.13 -26.07
CA HIS A 242 -15.06 12.18 -25.52
C HIS A 242 -13.97 11.77 -26.53
N SER A 243 -12.74 12.28 -26.32
CA SER A 243 -11.57 12.11 -27.19
C SER A 243 -11.23 10.63 -27.48
N ARG A 244 -10.50 10.34 -28.58
CA ARG A 244 -10.12 8.97 -28.97
C ARG A 244 -9.43 8.18 -27.83
N THR A 245 -8.69 8.86 -26.96
CA THR A 245 -8.02 8.28 -25.78
C THR A 245 -9.02 7.80 -24.71
N HIS A 246 -10.05 8.59 -24.42
CA HIS A 246 -11.14 8.22 -23.51
C HIS A 246 -11.96 7.02 -24.03
N LYS A 247 -12.18 6.94 -25.34
CA LYS A 247 -12.87 5.81 -25.97
C LYS A 247 -12.07 4.51 -25.87
N LEU A 248 -10.74 4.57 -25.95
CA LEU A 248 -9.87 3.39 -25.73
C LEU A 248 -9.88 2.95 -24.25
N MET A 249 -9.83 3.88 -23.30
CA MET A 249 -9.88 3.59 -21.86
C MET A 249 -11.16 2.85 -21.46
N CYS A 250 -12.32 3.24 -21.99
CA CYS A 250 -13.59 2.54 -21.72
C CYS A 250 -13.78 1.23 -22.52
N ARG A 251 -13.01 0.99 -23.60
CA ARG A 251 -13.15 -0.21 -24.46
C ARG A 251 -12.15 -1.33 -24.16
N GLN A 252 -10.95 -1.03 -23.69
CA GLN A 252 -9.86 -2.01 -23.61
C GLN A 252 -9.58 -2.56 -22.21
N ARG A 253 -10.09 -1.92 -21.16
CA ARG A 253 -9.92 -2.38 -19.77
C ARG A 253 -11.18 -2.03 -19.00
N GLY A 254 -11.92 -3.05 -18.58
CA GLY A 254 -12.89 -2.85 -17.52
C GLY A 254 -12.18 -2.20 -16.34
N VAL A 255 -12.76 -1.13 -15.80
CA VAL A 255 -12.55 -0.71 -14.41
C VAL A 255 -11.14 -0.19 -14.07
N GLY A 256 -10.66 0.86 -14.76
CA GLY A 256 -9.55 1.66 -14.23
C GLY A 256 -10.03 2.59 -13.11
N GLY A 257 -9.83 2.21 -11.84
CA GLY A 257 -10.02 3.13 -10.71
C GLY A 257 -8.98 4.26 -10.74
N SER A 258 -9.42 5.49 -10.44
CA SER A 258 -8.59 6.71 -10.42
C SER A 258 -7.61 6.80 -9.26
N SER A 259 -7.76 5.95 -8.23
CA SER A 259 -6.92 5.96 -7.04
C SER A 259 -5.54 5.33 -7.29
N PRO A 260 -4.44 5.95 -6.80
CA PRO A 260 -3.11 5.36 -6.83
C PRO A 260 -3.07 4.01 -6.09
N ARG A 261 -2.37 3.03 -6.67
CA ARG A 261 -2.14 1.69 -6.13
C ARG A 261 -0.64 1.45 -5.96
N LEU A 262 -0.21 1.33 -4.71
CA LEU A 262 1.16 1.02 -4.31
C LEU A 262 1.41 -0.48 -4.30
N GLN A 263 2.14 -0.97 -5.30
CA GLN A 263 2.47 -2.39 -5.46
C GLN A 263 3.84 -2.74 -4.89
#